data_AF-A0A4R4MPQ9-F1
#
_entry.id   AF-A0A4R4MPQ9-F1
#
_cell.length_a   1.000
_cell.length_b   1.000
_cell.length_c   1.000
_cell.angle_alpha   90.00
_cell.angle_beta   90.00
_cell.angle_gamma   90.00
#
_symmetry.space_group_name_H-M   'P 1'
#
loop_
_entity.id
_entity.type
_entity.pdbx_description
1 polymer ?
#
loop_
_entity_poly.entity_id
_entity_poly.type
_entity_poly.pdbx_seq_one_letter_code
_entity_poly.pdbx_strand_id
1 'polypeptide(L)'
;MRGALARTEPLTASGTVRAAVVLGEVRRKSASTGCRTHRPALTARRNSMCGVRYVVIAGVAAAVAALLGLGQVAVAEIAGITTLDGEFVAGNERVAGVQVTLVAWYCAVAVPLAVASVTGRRDAAQGMPLTAVPAAAAGTLAALPLLAGLSGDFLRAEVISAAGAGILLGAAGALAVAAVPVIGRGLAAYVVLQWAAGLAFTAAAPRSVVYAGMVELLGVDSLAEMRPGMPDLPENLGYHLPGMLPVVVATVVLTGVVAGMAAHRTHAWAPATASALAGPLLAAAVYRLPSEQAQLWNGAASVAVLTVAVCCIPVAAVTAAAFRLGRS
;
A
#
# COMPACT_ATOMS: atom_id res chain seq x y z
N MET A 1 21.40 55.82 -1.93
CA MET A 1 21.75 56.39 -3.26
C MET A 1 23.16 55.95 -3.63
N ARG A 2 23.31 55.35 -4.83
CA ARG A 2 24.48 55.22 -5.73
C ARG A 2 25.91 55.19 -5.12
N GLY A 3 26.81 54.27 -5.48
CA GLY A 3 26.81 53.24 -6.50
C GLY A 3 28.25 52.81 -6.86
N ALA A 4 28.33 51.89 -7.84
CA ALA A 4 29.43 51.55 -8.76
C ALA A 4 30.79 51.10 -8.17
N LEU A 5 31.25 49.86 -8.34
CA LEU A 5 31.55 49.05 -9.55
C LEU A 5 33.01 49.17 -10.02
N ALA A 6 33.47 48.03 -10.55
CA ALA A 6 34.60 47.80 -11.45
C ALA A 6 35.92 47.37 -10.75
N ARG A 7 36.68 46.37 -11.21
CA ARG A 7 36.69 45.50 -12.41
C ARG A 7 37.88 44.51 -12.18
N THR A 8 37.75 43.20 -12.38
CA THR A 8 38.05 42.37 -13.58
C THR A 8 39.19 41.39 -13.35
N GLU A 9 38.86 40.10 -13.40
CA GLU A 9 39.64 38.96 -13.93
C GLU A 9 40.19 39.25 -15.35
N PRO A 10 41.16 38.50 -15.97
CA PRO A 10 41.00 37.05 -16.21
C PRO A 10 42.24 36.18 -16.61
N LEU A 11 41.95 34.90 -16.99
CA LEU A 11 42.70 33.94 -17.87
C LEU A 11 43.90 33.20 -17.23
N THR A 12 44.25 31.93 -17.47
CA THR A 12 43.85 30.79 -18.35
C THR A 12 44.72 29.58 -17.95
N ALA A 13 44.19 28.38 -17.77
CA ALA A 13 44.14 27.25 -18.73
C ALA A 13 45.43 26.40 -18.95
N SER A 14 45.20 25.07 -18.97
CA SER A 14 45.92 24.00 -19.70
C SER A 14 46.94 23.13 -18.94
N GLY A 15 46.84 21.80 -19.11
CA GLY A 15 47.91 20.87 -18.73
C GLY A 15 47.53 19.38 -18.53
N THR A 16 47.35 18.66 -19.64
CA THR A 16 47.15 17.21 -19.86
C THR A 16 48.15 16.21 -19.22
N VAL A 17 47.63 15.09 -18.71
CA VAL A 17 47.94 13.66 -19.02
C VAL A 17 49.26 13.31 -19.76
N ARG A 18 50.18 12.51 -19.14
CA ARG A 18 50.69 11.14 -19.53
C ARG A 18 52.09 10.76 -18.96
N ALA A 19 52.15 9.55 -18.38
CA ALA A 19 53.12 8.44 -18.53
C ALA A 19 54.66 8.59 -18.34
N ALA A 20 55.21 7.78 -17.40
CA ALA A 20 56.45 6.99 -17.48
C ALA A 20 56.41 5.98 -16.30
N VAL A 21 56.35 4.64 -16.44
CA VAL A 21 57.28 3.64 -17.00
C VAL A 21 58.65 3.61 -16.30
N VAL A 22 58.78 2.70 -15.32
CA VAL A 22 60.01 1.99 -14.86
C VAL A 22 59.51 0.64 -14.31
N LEU A 23 59.41 -0.46 -15.06
CA LEU A 23 60.44 -1.43 -15.51
C LEU A 23 61.45 -1.88 -14.42
N GLY A 24 61.41 -3.19 -14.11
CA GLY A 24 62.28 -3.91 -13.18
C GLY A 24 61.61 -5.22 -12.70
N GLU A 25 61.29 -6.14 -13.62
CA GLU A 25 61.98 -7.44 -13.81
C GLU A 25 62.00 -8.37 -12.58
N VAL A 26 61.11 -9.36 -12.54
CA VAL A 26 61.36 -10.77 -12.91
C VAL A 26 62.24 -11.54 -11.91
N ARG A 27 61.57 -12.36 -11.08
CA ARG A 27 62.03 -13.73 -10.80
C ARG A 27 60.84 -14.66 -10.63
N ARG A 28 60.54 -15.43 -11.70
CA ARG A 28 59.79 -16.68 -11.61
C ARG A 28 60.66 -17.72 -10.90
N LYS A 29 60.07 -18.48 -9.98
CA LYS A 29 60.34 -19.91 -9.85
C LYS A 29 59.02 -20.66 -9.70
N SER A 30 58.83 -21.61 -10.61
CA SER A 30 57.71 -22.51 -10.73
C SER A 30 57.63 -23.55 -9.62
N ALA A 31 56.39 -24.04 -9.47
CA ALA A 31 55.98 -25.39 -9.12
C ALA A 31 55.95 -25.80 -7.63
N SER A 32 54.73 -25.89 -7.09
CA SER A 32 54.22 -27.22 -6.74
C SER A 32 52.75 -27.34 -7.10
N THR A 33 52.48 -28.39 -7.87
CA THR A 33 51.22 -28.77 -8.49
C THR A 33 50.37 -29.48 -7.45
N GLY A 34 49.56 -28.72 -6.70
CA GLY A 34 48.62 -29.24 -5.71
C GLY A 34 47.20 -29.31 -6.26
N CYS A 35 46.82 -30.47 -6.79
CA CYS A 35 45.46 -30.99 -6.89
C CYS A 35 44.30 -29.97 -6.97
N ARG A 36 44.07 -29.38 -8.15
CA ARG A 36 42.75 -28.80 -8.51
C ARG A 36 41.79 -29.93 -8.84
N THR A 37 41.31 -30.65 -7.82
CA THR A 37 40.07 -31.42 -7.94
C THR A 37 38.90 -30.47 -7.69
N HIS A 38 38.24 -30.10 -8.78
CA HIS A 38 36.82 -29.80 -8.89
C HIS A 38 36.02 -29.88 -7.57
N ARG A 39 35.54 -28.74 -7.07
CA ARG A 39 34.33 -28.68 -6.21
C ARG A 39 33.17 -27.94 -6.93
N PRO A 40 32.72 -28.38 -8.12
CA PRO A 40 31.49 -27.88 -8.74
C PRO A 40 30.25 -28.29 -7.93
N ALA A 41 30.33 -29.35 -7.13
CA ALA A 41 29.21 -29.88 -6.34
C ALA A 41 28.78 -28.95 -5.20
N LEU A 42 29.71 -28.23 -4.55
CA LEU A 42 29.38 -27.35 -3.41
C LEU A 42 28.77 -26.02 -3.88
N THR A 43 29.21 -25.48 -5.02
CA THR A 43 28.59 -24.31 -5.66
C THR A 43 27.23 -24.67 -6.27
N ALA A 44 27.09 -25.83 -6.93
CA ALA A 44 25.81 -26.30 -7.45
C ALA A 44 24.77 -26.54 -6.34
N ARG A 45 25.17 -27.14 -5.20
CA ARG A 45 24.26 -27.39 -4.05
C ARG A 45 23.81 -26.09 -3.37
N ARG A 46 24.68 -25.09 -3.29
CA ARG A 46 24.36 -23.76 -2.74
C ARG A 46 23.43 -22.97 -3.66
N ASN A 47 23.63 -23.06 -4.98
CA ASN A 47 22.75 -22.44 -5.98
C ASN A 47 21.36 -23.11 -6.03
N SER A 48 21.31 -24.45 -5.90
CA SER A 48 20.05 -25.20 -5.83
C SER A 48 19.23 -24.86 -4.58
N MET A 49 19.87 -24.76 -3.40
CA MET A 49 19.17 -24.38 -2.16
C MET A 49 18.68 -22.92 -2.17
N CYS A 50 19.39 -22.00 -2.81
CA CYS A 50 18.89 -20.64 -3.02
C CYS A 50 17.66 -20.64 -3.92
N GLY A 51 17.71 -21.32 -5.07
CA GLY A 51 16.59 -21.40 -6.02
C GLY A 51 15.29 -21.93 -5.39
N VAL A 52 15.37 -23.00 -4.59
CA VAL A 52 14.21 -23.56 -3.88
C VAL A 52 13.59 -22.55 -2.92
N ARG A 53 14.39 -21.76 -2.20
CA ARG A 53 13.88 -20.74 -1.27
C ARG A 53 13.12 -19.62 -1.99
N TYR A 54 13.60 -19.18 -3.15
CA TYR A 54 12.90 -18.19 -3.98
C TYR A 54 11.54 -18.72 -4.47
N VAL A 55 11.49 -19.96 -4.95
CA VAL A 55 10.24 -20.59 -5.40
C VAL A 55 9.24 -20.73 -4.25
N VAL A 56 9.68 -21.15 -3.07
CA VAL A 56 8.80 -21.28 -1.90
C VAL A 56 8.25 -19.91 -1.48
N ILE A 57 9.07 -18.87 -1.44
CA ILE A 57 8.62 -17.53 -1.04
C ILE A 57 7.65 -16.95 -2.06
N ALA A 58 7.95 -17.09 -3.35
CA ALA A 58 7.05 -16.67 -4.43
C ALA A 58 5.72 -17.44 -4.34
N GLY A 59 5.76 -18.76 -4.13
CA GLY A 59 4.57 -19.59 -3.97
C GLY A 59 3.72 -19.18 -2.77
N VAL A 60 4.34 -18.91 -1.62
CA VAL A 60 3.62 -18.42 -0.43
C VAL A 60 3.02 -17.04 -0.68
N ALA A 61 3.77 -16.12 -1.27
CA ALA A 61 3.27 -14.78 -1.58
C ALA A 61 2.08 -14.83 -2.55
N ALA A 62 2.15 -15.67 -3.59
CA ALA A 62 1.05 -15.89 -4.53
C ALA A 62 -0.19 -16.47 -3.83
N ALA A 63 -0.01 -17.51 -3.00
CA ALA A 63 -1.11 -18.14 -2.28
C ALA A 63 -1.78 -17.18 -1.28
N VAL A 64 -0.99 -16.45 -0.49
CA VAL A 64 -1.52 -15.45 0.46
C VAL A 64 -2.24 -14.34 -0.27
N ALA A 65 -1.70 -13.84 -1.39
CA ALA A 65 -2.34 -12.79 -2.16
C ALA A 65 -3.67 -13.25 -2.79
N ALA A 66 -3.71 -14.47 -3.33
CA ALA A 66 -4.95 -15.06 -3.84
C ALA A 66 -6.01 -15.20 -2.74
N LEU A 67 -5.62 -15.70 -1.56
CA LEU A 67 -6.51 -15.86 -0.41
C LEU A 67 -7.00 -14.51 0.12
N LEU A 68 -6.14 -13.49 0.19
CA LEU A 68 -6.53 -12.16 0.66
C LEU A 68 -7.40 -11.43 -0.35
N GLY A 69 -7.10 -11.53 -1.65
CA GLY A 69 -7.87 -10.89 -2.71
C GLY A 69 -9.27 -11.47 -2.83
N LEU A 70 -9.38 -12.80 -2.89
CA LEU A 70 -10.67 -13.48 -2.95
C LEU A 70 -11.41 -13.46 -1.60
N GLY A 71 -10.69 -13.76 -0.52
CA GLY A 71 -11.28 -13.93 0.81
C GLY A 71 -11.87 -12.63 1.35
N GLN A 72 -11.25 -11.47 1.10
CA GLN A 72 -11.83 -10.19 1.53
C GLN A 72 -13.15 -9.89 0.79
N VAL A 73 -13.22 -10.15 -0.52
CA VAL A 73 -14.46 -9.97 -1.29
C VAL A 73 -15.52 -10.95 -0.83
N ALA A 74 -15.20 -12.24 -0.71
CA ALA A 74 -16.14 -13.26 -0.27
C ALA A 74 -16.68 -13.00 1.15
N VAL A 75 -15.83 -12.58 2.08
CA VAL A 75 -16.27 -12.20 3.44
C VAL A 75 -17.13 -10.95 3.40
N ALA A 76 -16.84 -9.98 2.53
CA ALA A 76 -17.65 -8.78 2.39
C ALA A 76 -19.06 -9.11 1.85
N GLU A 77 -19.17 -10.03 0.89
CA GLU A 77 -20.46 -10.54 0.41
C GLU A 77 -21.24 -11.24 1.54
N ILE A 78 -20.60 -12.17 2.26
CA ILE A 78 -21.25 -12.93 3.35
C ILE A 78 -21.70 -11.99 4.48
N ALA A 79 -20.94 -10.94 4.77
CA ALA A 79 -21.26 -9.95 5.79
C ALA A 79 -22.31 -8.92 5.32
N GLY A 80 -22.77 -8.99 4.07
CA GLY A 80 -23.69 -8.01 3.48
C GLY A 80 -23.07 -6.61 3.30
N ILE A 81 -21.73 -6.52 3.32
CA ILE A 81 -20.99 -5.28 3.08
C ILE A 81 -20.97 -4.93 1.59
N THR A 82 -20.86 -5.96 0.75
CA THR A 82 -21.00 -5.87 -0.71
C THR A 82 -22.17 -6.75 -1.17
N THR A 83 -22.72 -6.46 -2.36
CA THR A 83 -23.81 -7.22 -2.97
C THR A 83 -23.56 -7.36 -4.47
N LEU A 84 -22.44 -7.98 -4.84
CA LEU A 84 -21.93 -8.01 -6.22
C LEU A 84 -22.82 -8.83 -7.17
N ASP A 85 -23.66 -9.72 -6.64
CA ASP A 85 -24.65 -10.52 -7.39
C ASP A 85 -26.07 -9.92 -7.39
N GLY A 86 -26.28 -8.79 -6.70
CA GLY A 86 -27.59 -8.18 -6.53
C GLY A 86 -28.17 -7.62 -7.84
N GLU A 87 -29.50 -7.63 -7.95
CA GLU A 87 -30.19 -6.95 -9.05
C GLU A 87 -30.22 -5.43 -8.80
N PHE A 88 -29.48 -4.68 -9.61
CA PHE A 88 -29.47 -3.21 -9.56
C PHE A 88 -30.61 -2.66 -10.41
N VAL A 89 -31.75 -2.34 -9.79
CA VAL A 89 -32.86 -1.61 -10.43
C VAL A 89 -32.45 -0.13 -10.62
N ALA A 90 -33.01 0.54 -11.64
CA ALA A 90 -32.76 1.96 -11.94
C ALA A 90 -32.82 2.83 -10.66
N GLY A 91 -31.68 3.43 -10.30
CA GLY A 91 -31.44 4.13 -9.03
C GLY A 91 -30.37 3.49 -8.14
N ASN A 92 -30.15 2.18 -8.24
CA ASN A 92 -29.12 1.43 -7.49
C ASN A 92 -27.75 1.40 -8.18
N GLU A 93 -27.62 1.87 -9.43
CA GLU A 93 -26.34 2.07 -10.13
C GLU A 93 -25.35 2.91 -9.29
N ARG A 94 -25.87 3.73 -8.38
CA ARG A 94 -25.11 4.50 -7.37
C ARG A 94 -24.31 3.64 -6.41
N VAL A 95 -24.84 2.47 -6.05
CA VAL A 95 -24.23 1.50 -5.13
C VAL A 95 -23.16 0.67 -5.85
N ALA A 96 -23.32 0.45 -7.16
CA ALA A 96 -22.36 -0.28 -7.98
C ALA A 96 -20.95 0.35 -7.94
N GLY A 97 -20.86 1.68 -8.10
CA GLY A 97 -19.58 2.39 -8.07
C GLY A 97 -18.81 2.19 -6.75
N VAL A 98 -19.52 2.18 -5.61
CA VAL A 98 -18.92 1.94 -4.28
C VAL A 98 -18.37 0.52 -4.19
N GLN A 99 -19.14 -0.47 -4.65
CA GLN A 99 -18.75 -1.88 -4.61
C GLN A 99 -17.55 -2.18 -5.52
N VAL A 100 -17.55 -1.64 -6.74
CA VAL A 100 -16.44 -1.78 -7.68
C VAL A 100 -15.15 -1.17 -7.10
N THR A 101 -15.27 -0.03 -6.42
CA THR A 101 -14.13 0.62 -5.74
C THR A 101 -13.64 -0.20 -4.55
N LEU A 102 -14.53 -0.84 -3.79
CA LEU A 102 -14.16 -1.77 -2.71
C LEU A 102 -13.42 -3.00 -3.23
N VAL A 103 -13.83 -3.57 -4.36
CA VAL A 103 -13.11 -4.69 -4.98
C VAL A 103 -11.69 -4.25 -5.37
N ALA A 104 -11.55 -3.07 -5.99
CA ALA A 104 -10.23 -2.51 -6.30
C ALA A 104 -9.38 -2.35 -5.04
N TRP A 105 -9.96 -1.85 -3.94
CA TRP A 105 -9.29 -1.72 -2.65
C TRP A 105 -8.82 -3.07 -2.09
N TYR A 106 -9.69 -4.08 -2.03
CA TYR A 106 -9.32 -5.40 -1.51
C TYR A 106 -8.20 -6.05 -2.32
N CYS A 107 -8.25 -5.91 -3.65
CA CYS A 107 -7.18 -6.37 -4.54
C CYS A 107 -5.89 -5.56 -4.34
N ALA A 108 -5.99 -4.25 -4.16
CA ALA A 108 -4.84 -3.37 -3.94
C ALA A 108 -4.11 -3.67 -2.62
N VAL A 109 -4.81 -4.01 -1.55
CA VAL A 109 -4.17 -4.34 -0.27
C VAL A 109 -3.65 -5.78 -0.21
N ALA A 110 -4.25 -6.72 -0.96
CA ALA A 110 -3.85 -8.13 -0.95
C ALA A 110 -2.36 -8.32 -1.34
N VAL A 111 -1.92 -7.64 -2.40
CA VAL A 111 -0.55 -7.73 -2.92
C VAL A 111 0.52 -7.27 -1.89
N PRO A 112 0.48 -6.03 -1.35
CA PRO A 112 1.48 -5.56 -0.38
C PRO A 112 1.40 -6.31 0.95
N LEU A 113 0.23 -6.77 1.39
CA LEU A 113 0.11 -7.58 2.60
C LEU A 113 0.71 -8.98 2.41
N ALA A 114 0.53 -9.60 1.25
CA ALA A 114 1.19 -10.85 0.92
C ALA A 114 2.71 -10.70 0.91
N VAL A 115 3.23 -9.61 0.34
CA VAL A 115 4.66 -9.30 0.40
C VAL A 115 5.10 -9.06 1.85
N ALA A 116 4.36 -8.29 2.65
CA ALA A 116 4.66 -8.08 4.07
C ALA A 116 4.76 -9.39 4.87
N SER A 117 3.90 -10.37 4.56
CA SER A 117 3.87 -11.67 5.23
C SER A 117 5.15 -12.49 5.03
N VAL A 118 5.79 -12.36 3.86
CA VAL A 118 7.03 -13.09 3.54
C VAL A 118 8.29 -12.29 3.90
N THR A 119 8.24 -10.95 3.84
CA THR A 119 9.38 -10.08 4.22
C THR A 119 9.58 -10.00 5.73
N GLY A 120 8.56 -10.28 6.53
CA GLY A 120 8.66 -10.34 7.99
C GLY A 120 9.43 -11.55 8.53
N ARG A 121 9.83 -12.52 7.68
CA ARG A 121 10.52 -13.75 8.11
C ARG A 121 12.01 -13.50 8.34
N ARG A 122 12.54 -14.01 9.47
CA ARG A 122 13.94 -13.82 9.91
C ARG A 122 15.00 -14.30 8.90
N ASP A 123 14.64 -15.22 8.01
CA ASP A 123 15.57 -15.85 7.06
C ASP A 123 15.46 -15.30 5.63
N ALA A 124 14.68 -14.23 5.41
CA ALA A 124 14.52 -13.64 4.08
C ALA A 124 15.84 -12.97 3.63
N ALA A 125 16.48 -13.51 2.60
CA ALA A 125 17.69 -12.94 2.02
C ALA A 125 17.40 -11.59 1.35
N GLN A 126 18.42 -10.72 1.30
CA GLN A 126 18.40 -9.47 0.54
C GLN A 126 18.10 -9.79 -0.94
N GLY A 127 16.89 -9.48 -1.41
CA GLY A 127 16.42 -9.74 -2.78
C GLY A 127 15.15 -10.59 -2.88
N MET A 128 14.88 -11.45 -1.89
CA MET A 128 13.63 -12.24 -1.83
C MET A 128 12.34 -11.39 -1.76
N PRO A 129 12.31 -10.23 -1.07
CA PRO A 129 11.15 -9.34 -1.06
C PRO A 129 10.68 -8.89 -2.44
N LEU A 130 11.62 -8.57 -3.34
CA LEU A 130 11.30 -8.05 -4.67
C LEU A 130 10.73 -9.15 -5.58
N THR A 131 11.22 -10.39 -5.44
CA THR A 131 10.67 -11.54 -6.19
C THR A 131 9.26 -11.92 -5.75
N ALA A 132 8.85 -11.55 -4.53
CA ALA A 132 7.51 -11.81 -4.02
C ALA A 132 6.45 -10.89 -4.63
N VAL A 133 6.83 -9.69 -5.10
CA VAL A 133 5.90 -8.71 -5.70
C VAL A 133 5.19 -9.27 -6.94
N PRO A 134 5.88 -9.71 -8.01
CA PRO A 134 5.22 -10.26 -9.19
C PRO A 134 4.43 -11.52 -8.86
N ALA A 135 4.91 -12.34 -7.91
CA ALA A 135 4.20 -13.55 -7.49
C ALA A 135 2.88 -13.22 -6.76
N ALA A 136 2.89 -12.24 -5.85
CA ALA A 136 1.69 -11.79 -5.17
C ALA A 136 0.68 -11.14 -6.14
N ALA A 137 1.17 -10.34 -7.10
CA ALA A 137 0.31 -9.79 -8.16
C ALA A 137 -0.32 -10.90 -9.00
N ALA A 138 0.49 -11.88 -9.44
CA ALA A 138 -0.01 -13.05 -10.18
C ALA A 138 -1.01 -13.89 -9.37
N GLY A 139 -0.77 -14.08 -8.08
CA GLY A 139 -1.70 -14.78 -7.19
C GLY A 139 -3.05 -14.06 -7.08
N THR A 140 -3.04 -12.73 -6.96
CA THR A 140 -4.28 -11.94 -6.95
C THR A 140 -4.98 -11.97 -8.31
N LEU A 141 -4.23 -11.90 -9.42
CA LEU A 141 -4.77 -12.05 -10.77
C LEU A 141 -5.43 -13.41 -10.99
N ALA A 142 -4.85 -14.48 -10.43
CA ALA A 142 -5.42 -15.83 -10.53
C ALA A 142 -6.78 -15.96 -9.83
N ALA A 143 -7.12 -15.04 -8.91
CA ALA A 143 -8.44 -14.98 -8.28
C ALA A 143 -9.50 -14.25 -9.12
N LEU A 144 -9.12 -13.54 -10.20
CA LEU A 144 -10.07 -12.78 -11.03
C LEU A 144 -11.22 -13.61 -11.60
N PRO A 145 -11.03 -14.84 -12.10
CA PRO A 145 -12.15 -15.65 -12.59
C PRO A 145 -13.19 -15.95 -11.51
N LEU A 146 -12.75 -16.12 -10.26
CA LEU A 146 -13.65 -16.36 -9.13
C LEU A 146 -14.39 -15.08 -8.73
N LEU A 147 -13.71 -13.93 -8.75
CA LEU A 147 -14.36 -12.62 -8.56
C LEU A 147 -15.38 -12.32 -9.66
N ALA A 148 -15.09 -12.69 -10.90
CA ALA A 148 -16.01 -12.59 -12.02
C ALA A 148 -17.23 -13.52 -11.86
N GLY A 149 -17.04 -14.68 -11.22
CA GLY A 149 -18.12 -15.61 -10.88
C GLY A 149 -19.00 -15.15 -9.71
N LEU A 150 -18.45 -14.34 -8.78
CA LEU A 150 -19.19 -13.72 -7.68
C LEU A 150 -19.97 -12.47 -8.12
N SER A 151 -19.75 -11.98 -9.34
CA SER A 151 -20.42 -10.78 -9.85
C SER A 151 -21.50 -11.11 -10.87
N GLY A 152 -22.63 -10.41 -10.75
CA GLY A 152 -23.70 -10.42 -11.74
C GLY A 152 -23.22 -9.92 -13.10
N ASP A 153 -23.92 -10.31 -14.17
CA ASP A 153 -23.53 -10.00 -15.56
C ASP A 153 -23.37 -8.49 -15.80
N PHE A 154 -24.13 -7.65 -15.10
CA PHE A 154 -24.09 -6.20 -15.18
C PHE A 154 -22.77 -5.59 -14.69
N LEU A 155 -22.22 -6.09 -13.57
CA LEU A 155 -21.00 -5.52 -12.95
C LEU A 155 -19.70 -6.25 -13.32
N ARG A 156 -19.81 -7.44 -13.92
CA ARG A 156 -18.66 -8.32 -14.15
C ARG A 156 -17.49 -7.62 -14.85
N ALA A 157 -17.75 -6.87 -15.92
CA ALA A 157 -16.71 -6.17 -16.67
C ALA A 157 -16.02 -5.09 -15.82
N GLU A 158 -16.79 -4.35 -15.03
CA GLU A 158 -16.27 -3.28 -14.16
C GLU A 158 -15.47 -3.85 -12.99
N VAL A 159 -15.97 -4.93 -12.38
CA VAL A 159 -15.28 -5.67 -11.31
C VAL A 159 -13.93 -6.19 -11.79
N ILE A 160 -13.87 -6.80 -12.98
CA ILE A 160 -12.61 -7.30 -13.56
C ILE A 160 -11.63 -6.15 -13.82
N SER A 161 -12.11 -5.06 -14.43
CA SER A 161 -11.29 -3.88 -14.71
C SER A 161 -10.73 -3.25 -13.43
N ALA A 162 -11.60 -3.02 -12.45
CA ALA A 162 -11.26 -2.41 -11.17
C ALA A 162 -10.34 -3.30 -10.32
N ALA A 163 -10.58 -4.61 -10.30
CA ALA A 163 -9.67 -5.56 -9.66
C ALA A 163 -8.29 -5.53 -10.33
N GLY A 164 -8.21 -5.51 -11.66
CA GLY A 164 -6.96 -5.36 -12.40
C GLY A 164 -6.21 -4.07 -12.05
N ALA A 165 -6.92 -2.94 -12.05
CA ALA A 165 -6.37 -1.64 -11.66
C ALA A 165 -5.89 -1.63 -10.19
N GLY A 166 -6.67 -2.23 -9.29
CA GLY A 166 -6.32 -2.44 -7.89
C GLY A 166 -5.04 -3.26 -7.74
N ILE A 167 -4.88 -4.36 -8.48
CA ILE A 167 -3.67 -5.19 -8.45
C ILE A 167 -2.44 -4.39 -8.89
N LEU A 168 -2.54 -3.57 -9.93
CA LEU A 168 -1.44 -2.71 -10.39
C LEU A 168 -1.03 -1.70 -9.32
N LEU A 169 -2.01 -1.05 -8.69
CA LEU A 169 -1.77 -0.13 -7.59
C LEU A 169 -1.16 -0.86 -6.38
N GLY A 170 -1.66 -2.06 -6.07
CA GLY A 170 -1.14 -2.94 -5.02
C GLY A 170 0.30 -3.38 -5.29
N ALA A 171 0.67 -3.66 -6.54
CA ALA A 171 2.05 -3.97 -6.91
C ALA A 171 3.00 -2.79 -6.64
N ALA A 172 2.57 -1.56 -6.93
CA ALA A 172 3.33 -0.36 -6.57
C ALA A 172 3.50 -0.22 -5.05
N GLY A 173 2.42 -0.43 -4.28
CA GLY A 173 2.49 -0.48 -2.82
C GLY A 173 3.39 -1.60 -2.29
N ALA A 174 3.40 -2.75 -2.94
CA ALA A 174 4.20 -3.90 -2.57
C ALA A 174 5.70 -3.68 -2.82
N LEU A 175 6.08 -2.91 -3.84
CA LEU A 175 7.46 -2.45 -4.02
C LEU A 175 7.92 -1.59 -2.85
N ALA A 176 7.07 -0.69 -2.36
CA ALA A 176 7.38 0.12 -1.17
C ALA A 176 7.54 -0.76 0.08
N VAL A 177 6.69 -1.77 0.27
CA VAL A 177 6.82 -2.75 1.37
C VAL A 177 8.09 -3.60 1.22
N ALA A 178 8.44 -4.03 0.00
CA ALA A 178 9.64 -4.81 -0.26
C ALA A 178 10.91 -4.01 0.05
N ALA A 179 10.92 -2.71 -0.27
CA ALA A 179 12.01 -1.79 0.04
C ALA A 179 12.08 -1.45 1.54
N VAL A 180 10.92 -1.24 2.17
CA VAL A 180 10.80 -0.79 3.56
C VAL A 180 9.74 -1.63 4.30
N PRO A 181 10.11 -2.78 4.89
CA PRO A 181 9.15 -3.76 5.43
C PRO A 181 8.21 -3.25 6.53
N VAL A 182 8.59 -2.21 7.27
CA VAL A 182 7.72 -1.61 8.30
C VAL A 182 6.46 -0.98 7.70
N ILE A 183 6.48 -0.60 6.41
CA ILE A 183 5.31 -0.07 5.70
C ILE A 183 4.17 -1.08 5.69
N GLY A 184 4.49 -2.37 5.47
CA GLY A 184 3.48 -3.43 5.44
C GLY A 184 2.71 -3.59 6.76
N ARG A 185 3.34 -3.29 7.90
CA ARG A 185 2.68 -3.34 9.22
C ARG A 185 1.66 -2.23 9.39
N GLY A 186 1.98 -1.02 8.95
CA GLY A 186 1.08 0.11 9.03
C GLY A 186 -0.12 -0.06 8.10
N LEU A 187 0.11 -0.59 6.89
CA LEU A 187 -0.95 -0.99 5.98
C LEU A 187 -1.86 -2.06 6.61
N ALA A 188 -1.27 -3.11 7.20
CA ALA A 188 -2.05 -4.16 7.86
C ALA A 188 -2.90 -3.61 9.01
N ALA A 189 -2.34 -2.72 9.85
CA ALA A 189 -3.07 -2.10 10.94
C ALA A 189 -4.27 -1.30 10.43
N TYR A 190 -4.10 -0.55 9.34
CA TYR A 190 -5.18 0.21 8.72
C TYR A 190 -6.28 -0.69 8.14
N VAL A 191 -5.91 -1.76 7.44
CA VAL A 191 -6.86 -2.74 6.89
C VAL A 191 -7.64 -3.44 8.02
N VAL A 192 -6.97 -3.80 9.11
CA VAL A 192 -7.63 -4.39 10.29
C VAL A 192 -8.60 -3.41 10.93
N LEU A 193 -8.23 -2.13 11.07
CA LEU A 193 -9.13 -1.09 11.57
C LEU A 193 -10.37 -0.98 10.67
N GLN A 194 -10.17 -0.94 9.36
CA GLN A 194 -11.25 -0.81 8.39
C GLN A 194 -12.24 -1.99 8.49
N TRP A 195 -11.73 -3.22 8.57
CA TRP A 195 -12.57 -4.41 8.77
C TRP A 195 -13.28 -4.42 10.11
N ALA A 196 -12.58 -4.06 11.19
CA ALA A 196 -13.18 -3.98 12.52
C ALA A 196 -14.31 -2.94 12.56
N ALA A 197 -14.09 -1.75 11.98
CA ALA A 197 -15.11 -0.71 11.88
C ALA A 197 -16.28 -1.17 11.00
N GLY A 198 -16.00 -1.76 9.83
CA GLY A 198 -17.03 -2.27 8.92
C GLY A 198 -17.93 -3.30 9.61
N LEU A 199 -17.34 -4.35 10.21
CA LEU A 199 -18.10 -5.39 10.90
C LEU A 199 -18.86 -4.84 12.12
N ALA A 200 -18.22 -4.02 12.95
CA ALA A 200 -18.86 -3.45 14.13
C ALA A 200 -20.04 -2.55 13.76
N PHE A 201 -19.88 -1.70 12.75
CA PHE A 201 -20.91 -0.75 12.34
C PHE A 201 -22.02 -1.40 11.53
N THR A 202 -21.72 -2.36 10.65
CA THR A 202 -22.77 -3.14 9.98
C THR A 202 -23.60 -3.94 10.99
N ALA A 203 -22.98 -4.48 12.05
CA ALA A 203 -23.70 -5.17 13.12
C ALA A 203 -24.53 -4.21 14.01
N ALA A 204 -24.03 -3.00 14.28
CA ALA A 204 -24.68 -2.05 15.16
C ALA A 204 -25.75 -1.18 14.47
N ALA A 205 -25.55 -0.86 13.19
CA ALA A 205 -26.38 0.04 12.40
C ALA A 205 -26.63 -0.59 11.01
N PRO A 206 -27.84 -1.11 10.73
CA PRO A 206 -28.15 -1.85 9.51
C PRO A 206 -28.00 -1.07 8.19
N ARG A 207 -27.86 0.26 8.27
CA ARG A 207 -27.70 1.14 7.10
C ARG A 207 -26.26 1.60 6.91
N SER A 208 -25.28 0.94 7.53
CA SER A 208 -23.87 1.29 7.34
C SER A 208 -23.39 1.03 5.92
N VAL A 209 -22.51 1.91 5.43
CA VAL A 209 -21.92 1.81 4.09
C VAL A 209 -20.41 1.77 4.24
N VAL A 210 -19.79 0.73 3.69
CA VAL A 210 -18.33 0.59 3.70
C VAL A 210 -17.79 1.14 2.38
N TYR A 211 -16.75 1.94 2.49
CA TYR A 211 -16.03 2.57 1.39
C TYR A 211 -14.56 2.11 1.42
N ALA A 212 -13.79 2.39 0.37
CA ALA A 212 -12.36 2.09 0.38
C ALA A 212 -11.65 2.97 1.44
N GLY A 213 -11.29 2.37 2.57
CA GLY A 213 -10.63 3.08 3.67
C GLY A 213 -11.50 4.02 4.50
N MET A 214 -12.84 3.94 4.38
CA MET A 214 -13.77 4.68 5.24
C MET A 214 -15.03 3.86 5.52
N VAL A 215 -15.72 4.10 6.63
CA VAL A 215 -17.05 3.54 6.88
C VAL A 215 -17.97 4.70 7.26
N GLU A 216 -19.15 4.72 6.67
CA GLU A 216 -20.19 5.68 6.97
C GLU A 216 -21.33 5.00 7.73
N LEU A 217 -21.63 5.52 8.91
CA LEU A 217 -22.79 5.15 9.69
C LEU A 217 -24.01 5.97 9.22
N LEU A 218 -24.99 5.32 8.59
CA LEU A 218 -26.28 5.94 8.29
C LEU A 218 -27.33 5.57 9.34
N GLY A 219 -28.27 6.49 9.58
CA GLY A 219 -29.41 6.27 10.46
C GLY A 219 -29.08 6.32 11.96
N VAL A 220 -27.94 6.93 12.32
CA VAL A 220 -27.62 7.28 13.70
C VAL A 220 -28.13 8.70 13.96
N ASP A 221 -29.23 8.82 14.69
CA ASP A 221 -29.94 10.10 14.89
C ASP A 221 -29.02 11.19 15.48
N SER A 222 -28.15 10.83 16.42
CA SER A 222 -27.18 11.77 17.02
C SER A 222 -26.15 12.32 16.02
N LEU A 223 -25.82 11.57 14.96
CA LEU A 223 -24.95 12.07 13.88
C LEU A 223 -25.75 12.87 12.85
N ALA A 224 -27.03 12.51 12.64
CA ALA A 224 -27.93 13.26 11.77
C ALA A 224 -28.22 14.66 12.32
N GLU A 225 -28.25 14.84 13.64
CA GLU A 225 -28.41 16.13 14.31
C GLU A 225 -27.26 17.12 14.04
N MET A 226 -26.09 16.65 13.59
CA MET A 226 -24.99 17.54 13.19
C MET A 226 -25.21 18.17 11.81
N ARG A 227 -26.11 17.61 10.98
CA ARG A 227 -26.33 18.04 9.59
C ARG A 227 -26.84 19.48 9.42
N PRO A 228 -27.81 19.97 10.21
CA PRO A 228 -28.33 21.34 10.07
C PRO A 228 -27.27 22.43 10.27
N GLY A 229 -26.16 22.12 10.96
CA GLY A 229 -25.04 23.03 11.17
C GLY A 229 -23.90 22.90 10.16
N MET A 230 -24.00 21.97 9.20
CA MET A 230 -22.94 21.73 8.22
C MET A 230 -23.06 22.69 7.02
N PRO A 231 -21.94 23.25 6.53
CA PRO A 231 -21.96 24.00 5.29
C PRO A 231 -22.30 23.09 4.11
N ASP A 232 -22.85 23.66 3.04
CA ASP A 232 -22.99 22.99 1.74
C ASP A 232 -21.59 22.77 1.15
N LEU A 233 -21.07 21.57 1.36
CA LEU A 233 -19.77 21.14 0.86
C LEU A 233 -19.92 20.41 -0.48
N PRO A 234 -18.88 20.43 -1.34
CA PRO A 234 -18.88 19.72 -2.62
C PRO A 234 -19.26 18.25 -2.48
N GLU A 235 -19.85 17.67 -3.52
CA GLU A 235 -20.21 16.24 -3.59
C GLU A 235 -21.13 15.78 -2.44
N ASN A 236 -21.95 16.67 -1.88
CA ASN A 236 -22.78 16.42 -0.70
C ASN A 236 -21.98 15.97 0.55
N LEU A 237 -20.70 16.33 0.65
CA LEU A 237 -19.86 15.91 1.77
C LEU A 237 -20.44 16.34 3.12
N GLY A 238 -21.14 17.47 3.21
CA GLY A 238 -21.82 17.92 4.44
C GLY A 238 -22.85 16.92 4.97
N TYR A 239 -23.48 16.14 4.08
CA TYR A 239 -24.43 15.09 4.43
C TYR A 239 -23.75 13.82 4.97
N HIS A 240 -22.62 13.44 4.35
CA HIS A 240 -21.90 12.19 4.61
C HIS A 240 -20.87 12.28 5.74
N LEU A 241 -20.25 13.46 5.92
CA LEU A 241 -19.15 13.66 6.86
C LEU A 241 -19.51 13.25 8.30
N PRO A 242 -20.67 13.63 8.88
CA PRO A 242 -21.05 13.21 10.23
C PRO A 242 -20.99 11.69 10.44
N GLY A 243 -21.48 10.92 9.47
CA GLY A 243 -21.49 9.46 9.51
C GLY A 243 -20.10 8.83 9.39
N MET A 244 -19.15 9.54 8.76
CA MET A 244 -17.77 9.09 8.56
C MET A 244 -16.83 9.49 9.72
N LEU A 245 -17.19 10.52 10.51
CA LEU A 245 -16.33 11.06 11.57
C LEU A 245 -15.74 10.01 12.53
N PRO A 246 -16.49 8.99 13.00
CA PRO A 246 -15.92 7.99 13.91
C PRO A 246 -14.70 7.26 13.31
N VAL A 247 -14.77 6.85 12.04
CA VAL A 247 -13.64 6.19 11.36
C VAL A 247 -12.52 7.16 11.01
N VAL A 248 -12.86 8.41 10.67
CA VAL A 248 -11.87 9.49 10.46
C VAL A 248 -11.00 9.65 11.71
N VAL A 249 -11.64 9.81 12.88
CA VAL A 249 -10.93 9.97 14.16
C VAL A 249 -10.09 8.74 14.48
N ALA A 250 -10.65 7.54 14.34
CA ALA A 250 -9.92 6.30 14.59
C ALA A 250 -8.70 6.15 13.67
N THR A 251 -8.80 6.56 12.41
CA THR A 251 -7.71 6.55 11.43
C THR A 251 -6.58 7.50 11.83
N VAL A 252 -6.92 8.72 12.25
CA VAL A 252 -5.92 9.71 12.67
C VAL A 252 -5.20 9.25 13.95
N VAL A 253 -5.94 8.70 14.92
CA VAL A 253 -5.35 8.14 16.15
C VAL A 253 -4.43 6.96 15.81
N LEU A 254 -4.89 6.02 14.98
CA LEU A 254 -4.10 4.88 14.54
C LEU A 254 -2.81 5.33 13.84
N THR A 255 -2.89 6.36 13.00
CA THR A 255 -1.74 6.96 12.31
C THR A 255 -0.67 7.40 13.32
N GLY A 256 -1.06 8.15 14.36
CA GLY A 256 -0.13 8.57 15.41
C GLY A 256 0.48 7.36 16.13
N VAL A 257 -0.33 6.39 16.53
CA VAL A 257 0.12 5.17 17.24
C VAL A 257 1.11 4.37 16.38
N VAL A 258 0.80 4.13 15.11
CA VAL A 258 1.67 3.41 14.17
C VAL A 258 2.97 4.18 13.94
N ALA A 259 2.91 5.50 13.75
CA ALA A 259 4.09 6.34 13.57
C ALA A 259 5.01 6.29 14.81
N GLY A 260 4.45 6.42 16.02
CA GLY A 260 5.19 6.34 17.27
C GLY A 260 5.85 4.98 17.48
N MET A 261 5.09 3.88 17.29
CA MET A 261 5.62 2.52 17.40
C MET A 261 6.72 2.24 16.36
N ALA A 262 6.52 2.69 15.11
CA ALA A 262 7.50 2.50 14.06
C ALA A 262 8.76 3.32 14.34
N ALA A 263 8.64 4.60 14.73
CA ALA A 263 9.76 5.46 15.10
C ALA A 263 10.56 4.88 16.27
N HIS A 264 9.86 4.32 17.25
CA HIS A 264 10.48 3.66 18.39
C HIS A 264 11.33 2.44 17.99
N ARG A 265 10.89 1.69 16.97
CA ARG A 265 11.54 0.44 16.51
C ARG A 265 12.61 0.65 15.45
N THR A 266 12.39 1.59 14.53
CA THR A 266 13.29 1.81 13.38
C THR A 266 14.31 2.90 13.65
N HIS A 267 14.07 3.76 14.65
CA HIS A 267 14.86 4.96 14.94
C HIS A 267 14.98 5.92 13.74
N ALA A 268 14.10 5.77 12.74
CA ALA A 268 14.14 6.52 11.51
C ALA A 268 12.78 7.17 11.26
N TRP A 269 12.80 8.49 11.08
CA TRP A 269 11.61 9.30 10.90
C TRP A 269 10.86 8.93 9.60
N ALA A 270 11.57 8.86 8.47
CA ALA A 270 10.94 8.61 7.17
C ALA A 270 10.21 7.24 7.08
N PRO A 271 10.81 6.10 7.48
CA PRO A 271 10.10 4.82 7.51
C PRO A 271 8.92 4.78 8.48
N ALA A 272 8.99 5.52 9.59
CA ALA A 272 7.91 5.60 10.56
C ALA A 272 6.70 6.36 10.02
N THR A 273 6.94 7.53 9.43
CA THR A 273 5.91 8.33 8.75
C THR A 273 5.30 7.55 7.58
N ALA A 274 6.14 6.91 6.75
CA ALA A 274 5.68 6.11 5.61
C ALA A 274 4.80 4.92 6.06
N SER A 275 5.15 4.26 7.17
CA SER A 275 4.34 3.18 7.73
C SER A 275 2.94 3.67 8.12
N ALA A 276 2.86 4.78 8.83
CA ALA A 276 1.59 5.34 9.27
C ALA A 276 0.69 5.82 8.12
N LEU A 277 1.28 6.35 7.05
CA LEU A 277 0.53 6.90 5.91
C LEU A 277 0.14 5.86 4.85
N ALA A 278 0.74 4.67 4.88
CA ALA A 278 0.58 3.66 3.83
C ALA A 278 -0.89 3.31 3.53
N GLY A 279 -1.68 3.08 4.59
CA GLY A 279 -3.09 2.74 4.48
C GLY A 279 -3.93 3.88 3.90
N PRO A 280 -3.98 5.06 4.56
CA PRO A 280 -4.76 6.20 4.08
C PRO A 280 -4.39 6.65 2.65
N LEU A 281 -3.09 6.66 2.31
CA LEU A 281 -2.66 7.04 0.97
C LEU A 281 -3.06 6.02 -0.10
N LEU A 282 -2.96 4.72 0.22
CA LEU A 282 -3.41 3.68 -0.71
C LEU A 282 -4.93 3.76 -0.92
N ALA A 283 -5.69 4.01 0.14
CA ALA A 283 -7.14 4.19 0.05
C ALA A 283 -7.50 5.41 -0.82
N ALA A 284 -6.83 6.55 -0.60
CA ALA A 284 -7.00 7.75 -1.42
C ALA A 284 -6.63 7.52 -2.90
N ALA A 285 -5.59 6.72 -3.15
CA ALA A 285 -5.15 6.38 -4.51
C ALA A 285 -6.14 5.47 -5.24
N VAL A 286 -6.84 4.56 -4.53
CA VAL A 286 -7.86 3.70 -5.13
C VAL A 286 -9.00 4.52 -5.76
N TYR A 287 -9.40 5.63 -5.12
CA TYR A 287 -10.39 6.55 -5.69
C TYR A 287 -9.95 7.30 -6.95
N ARG A 288 -8.68 7.18 -7.35
CA ARG A 288 -8.15 7.74 -8.61
C ARG A 288 -8.16 6.73 -9.75
N LEU A 289 -8.49 5.47 -9.47
CA LEU A 289 -8.71 4.49 -10.50
C LEU A 289 -10.04 4.84 -11.20
N PRO A 290 -10.05 4.96 -12.54
CA PRO A 290 -11.23 5.41 -13.25
C PRO A 290 -12.36 4.40 -13.08
N SER A 291 -13.44 4.82 -12.43
CA SER A 291 -14.77 4.27 -12.67
C SER A 291 -15.58 5.35 -13.38
N GLU A 292 -16.07 5.09 -14.59
CA GLU A 292 -16.98 6.01 -15.30
C GLU A 292 -18.24 6.32 -14.47
N GLN A 293 -18.51 5.49 -13.46
CA GLN A 293 -19.58 5.61 -12.48
C GLN A 293 -19.11 6.25 -11.16
N ALA A 294 -18.30 7.31 -11.18
CA ALA A 294 -18.02 8.11 -9.97
C ALA A 294 -19.29 8.89 -9.55
N GLN A 295 -20.33 8.15 -9.16
CA GLN A 295 -21.59 8.68 -8.67
C GLN A 295 -21.35 9.28 -7.29
N LEU A 296 -22.10 10.33 -6.96
CA LEU A 296 -21.98 11.25 -5.80
C LEU A 296 -21.38 10.65 -4.49
N TRP A 297 -21.70 9.40 -4.14
CA TRP A 297 -21.23 8.72 -2.92
C TRP A 297 -19.72 8.47 -2.91
N ASN A 298 -19.14 8.07 -4.06
CA ASN A 298 -17.70 7.95 -4.21
C ASN A 298 -17.02 9.33 -4.26
N GLY A 299 -17.73 10.36 -4.71
CA GLY A 299 -17.25 11.75 -4.69
C GLY A 299 -16.98 12.22 -3.25
N ALA A 300 -18.00 12.15 -2.38
CA ALA A 300 -17.87 12.49 -0.96
C ALA A 300 -16.80 11.65 -0.27
N ALA A 301 -16.84 10.32 -0.45
CA ALA A 301 -15.87 9.40 0.17
C ALA A 301 -14.44 9.67 -0.31
N SER A 302 -14.23 9.95 -1.60
CA SER A 302 -12.92 10.30 -2.17
C SER A 302 -12.37 11.59 -1.53
N VAL A 303 -13.18 12.63 -1.42
CA VAL A 303 -12.76 13.89 -0.78
C VAL A 303 -12.47 13.68 0.71
N ALA A 304 -13.30 12.91 1.41
CA ALA A 304 -13.10 12.59 2.82
C ALA A 304 -11.79 11.82 3.03
N VAL A 305 -11.58 10.72 2.31
CA VAL A 305 -10.38 9.87 2.42
C VAL A 305 -9.12 10.64 2.05
N LEU A 306 -9.15 11.46 1.00
CA LEU A 306 -8.03 12.32 0.63
C LEU A 306 -7.70 13.32 1.74
N THR A 307 -8.72 13.99 2.27
CA THR A 307 -8.57 14.94 3.37
C THR A 307 -7.96 14.26 4.60
N VAL A 308 -8.47 13.08 4.96
CA VAL A 308 -7.92 12.29 6.06
C VAL A 308 -6.48 11.91 5.82
N ALA A 309 -6.12 11.46 4.62
CA ALA A 309 -4.74 11.12 4.28
C ALA A 309 -3.82 12.34 4.44
N VAL A 310 -4.26 13.54 4.03
CA VAL A 310 -3.52 14.80 4.23
C VAL A 310 -3.41 15.13 5.71
N CYS A 311 -4.48 15.03 6.49
CA CYS A 311 -4.47 15.28 7.94
C CYS A 311 -3.57 14.28 8.71
N CYS A 312 -3.42 13.06 8.19
CA CYS A 312 -2.54 12.06 8.77
C CYS A 312 -1.05 12.43 8.64
N ILE A 313 -0.66 13.24 7.63
CA ILE A 313 0.75 13.64 7.40
C ILE A 313 1.34 14.39 8.61
N PRO A 314 0.76 15.51 9.09
CA PRO A 314 1.32 16.22 10.24
C PRO A 314 1.28 15.36 11.51
N VAL A 315 0.23 14.56 11.73
CA VAL A 315 0.12 13.69 12.90
C VAL A 315 1.23 12.64 12.91
N ALA A 316 1.46 11.96 11.78
CA ALA A 316 2.55 11.01 11.63
C ALA A 316 3.92 11.68 11.82
N ALA A 317 4.14 12.83 11.18
CA ALA A 317 5.40 13.57 11.22
C ALA A 317 5.76 14.04 12.64
N VAL A 318 4.80 14.66 13.34
CA VAL A 318 4.97 15.17 14.72
C VAL A 318 5.18 14.02 15.68
N THR A 319 4.36 12.96 15.59
CA THR A 319 4.50 11.81 16.50
C THR A 319 5.83 11.10 16.30
N ALA A 320 6.24 10.87 15.05
CA ALA A 320 7.54 10.27 14.76
C ALA A 320 8.71 11.15 15.25
N ALA A 321 8.60 12.47 15.13
CA ALA A 321 9.61 13.41 15.62
C ALA A 321 9.69 13.42 17.16
N ALA A 322 8.55 13.50 17.85
CA ALA A 322 8.48 13.52 19.31
C ALA A 322 9.11 12.27 19.95
N PHE A 323 8.80 11.08 19.42
CA PHE A 323 9.37 9.82 19.91
C PHE A 323 10.88 9.68 19.64
N ARG A 324 11.41 10.42 18.67
CA ARG A 324 12.84 10.49 18.40
C ARG A 324 13.55 11.47 19.34
N LEU A 325 12.94 12.64 19.59
CA LEU A 325 13.50 13.70 20.43
C LEU A 325 13.43 13.38 21.93
N GLY A 326 12.42 12.68 22.42
CA GLY A 326 12.32 12.26 23.82
C GLY A 326 13.39 11.25 24.28
N ARG A 327 14.40 10.98 23.45
CA ARG A 327 15.51 10.06 23.69
C ARG A 327 16.90 10.70 23.55
N SER A 328 16.98 11.93 23.04
CA SER A 328 18.21 12.74 22.98
C SER A 328 18.32 13.60 24.24
#